data_AF-A0A238H517-F1
#
_entry.id   AF-A0A238H517-F1
#
_cell.length_a   1.000
_cell.length_b   1.000
_cell.length_c   1.000
_cell.angle_alpha   90.00
_cell.angle_beta   90.00
_cell.angle_gamma   90.00
#
_symmetry.space_group_name_H-M   'P 1'
#
loop_
_entity.id
_entity.type
_entity.pdbx_description
1 polymer ?
#
loop_
_entity_poly.entity_id
_entity_poly.type
_entity_poly.pdbx_seq_one_letter_code
_entity_poly.pdbx_strand_id
1 'polypeptide(L)'
;MKLTIEDLDNIMLNHGAHSSPESGHCLLEVVSLFAGEDFGDSPKCVDPILAQFGRSWNDGMRSDDERAQLKVYITRLPGTNKGPDLSQKRGWMAMDWLIRTYAAAWLALNPGLAHHADALKALPPIVCVADLRAAQPKLDAAKRDAAAARAAAWDAAWDAARAAAWDAAWDAAWDAARAAARDAAGDAARDAAGDAALAAARAAACTKLEPTVQQLQASAHDLFSRMIDAE
;
A
#
# COMPACT_ATOMS: atom_id res chain seq x y z
N MET A 1 11.48 -25.17 14.29
CA MET A 1 11.66 -24.44 15.58
C MET A 1 10.30 -23.93 15.98
N LYS A 2 9.85 -24.13 17.23
CA LYS A 2 8.58 -23.57 17.70
C LYS A 2 8.87 -22.32 18.53
N LEU A 3 8.26 -21.19 18.19
CA LEU A 3 8.40 -19.94 18.93
C LEU A 3 7.46 -19.90 20.14
N THR A 4 7.92 -19.25 21.20
CA THR A 4 7.16 -18.89 22.40
C THR A 4 6.67 -17.44 22.31
N ILE A 5 5.88 -16.98 23.29
CA ILE A 5 5.43 -15.59 23.35
C ILE A 5 6.62 -14.67 23.64
N GLU A 6 7.54 -15.11 24.49
CA GLU A 6 8.75 -14.39 24.88
C GLU A 6 9.71 -14.15 23.70
N ASP A 7 9.72 -15.09 22.74
CA ASP A 7 10.52 -14.94 21.53
C ASP A 7 10.01 -13.81 20.63
N LEU A 8 8.70 -13.52 20.66
CA LEU A 8 8.08 -12.59 19.73
C LEU A 8 8.62 -11.16 19.89
N ASP A 9 8.97 -10.72 21.10
CA ASP A 9 9.45 -9.36 21.35
C ASP A 9 10.73 -9.05 20.55
N ASN A 10 11.59 -10.05 20.37
CA ASN A 10 12.88 -9.91 19.67
C ASN A 10 12.80 -10.17 18.17
N ILE A 11 11.64 -10.62 17.66
CA ILE A 11 11.46 -10.87 16.22
C ILE A 11 11.14 -9.56 15.50
N MET A 12 11.88 -9.33 14.43
CA MET A 12 11.64 -8.28 13.45
C MET A 12 10.84 -8.85 12.27
N LEU A 13 9.80 -8.12 11.85
CA LEU A 13 9.04 -8.47 10.67
C LEU A 13 9.60 -7.76 9.43
N ASN A 14 9.94 -8.54 8.41
CA ASN A 14 10.54 -8.09 7.16
C ASN A 14 9.55 -8.17 5.99
N HIS A 15 9.91 -7.48 4.90
CA HIS A 15 9.17 -7.53 3.64
C HIS A 15 9.52 -8.79 2.85
N GLY A 16 8.51 -9.40 2.21
CA GLY A 16 8.71 -10.47 1.25
C GLY A 16 8.82 -11.85 1.88
N ALA A 17 9.23 -12.82 1.05
CA ALA A 17 9.34 -14.22 1.41
C ALA A 17 10.79 -14.61 1.69
N HIS A 18 10.97 -15.51 2.66
CA HIS A 18 12.29 -15.93 3.11
C HIS A 18 12.46 -17.44 2.95
N SER A 19 13.68 -17.89 2.65
CA SER A 19 13.97 -19.32 2.48
C SER A 19 14.19 -20.06 3.80
N SER A 20 14.48 -19.33 4.88
CA SER A 20 14.71 -19.88 6.22
C SER A 20 14.46 -18.83 7.31
N PRO A 21 14.23 -19.24 8.57
CA PRO A 21 14.07 -18.30 9.70
C PRO A 21 15.25 -17.34 9.88
N GLU A 22 16.47 -17.76 9.53
CA GLU A 22 17.67 -16.92 9.67
C GLU A 22 17.73 -15.81 8.60
N SER A 23 16.96 -15.94 7.52
CA SER A 23 16.97 -14.99 6.39
C SER A 23 16.03 -13.80 6.60
N GLY A 24 15.19 -13.82 7.63
CA GLY A 24 14.13 -12.84 7.89
C GLY A 24 12.78 -13.51 8.11
N HIS A 25 11.78 -12.72 8.49
CA HIS A 25 10.43 -13.23 8.77
C HIS A 25 9.34 -12.28 8.32
N CYS A 26 8.39 -12.72 7.49
CA CYS A 26 7.10 -12.05 7.35
C CYS A 26 6.16 -12.44 8.49
N LEU A 27 5.05 -11.72 8.66
CA LEU A 27 4.04 -12.04 9.68
C LEU A 27 3.62 -13.52 9.68
N LEU A 28 3.34 -14.10 8.51
CA LEU A 28 2.78 -15.46 8.42
C LEU A 28 3.84 -16.54 8.64
N GLU A 29 5.10 -16.27 8.27
CA GLU A 29 6.23 -17.12 8.61
C GLU A 29 6.43 -17.22 10.12
N VAL A 30 6.33 -16.10 10.85
CA VAL A 30 6.36 -16.13 12.32
C VAL A 30 5.17 -16.89 12.91
N VAL A 31 3.97 -16.72 12.34
CA VAL A 31 2.78 -17.47 12.75
C VAL A 31 2.99 -18.98 12.54
N SER A 32 3.60 -19.41 11.44
CA SER A 32 3.89 -20.83 11.18
C SER A 32 4.79 -21.41 12.28
N LEU A 33 5.88 -20.72 12.62
CA LEU A 33 6.80 -21.14 13.68
C LEU A 33 6.13 -21.11 15.07
N PHE A 34 5.32 -20.09 15.36
CA PHE A 34 4.58 -19.99 16.63
C PHE A 34 3.54 -21.12 16.79
N ALA A 35 2.85 -21.47 15.70
CA ALA A 35 1.92 -22.59 15.66
C ALA A 35 2.63 -23.96 15.73
N GLY A 36 3.96 -24.00 15.54
CA GLY A 36 4.75 -25.23 15.47
C GLY A 36 4.61 -25.95 14.13
N GLU A 37 4.23 -25.24 13.07
CA GLU A 37 4.22 -25.73 11.69
C GLU A 37 5.60 -25.58 11.04
N ASP A 38 5.73 -26.13 9.83
CA ASP A 38 6.89 -25.89 8.98
C ASP A 38 6.97 -24.41 8.60
N PHE A 39 8.19 -23.87 8.52
CA PHE A 39 8.42 -22.48 8.18
C PHE A 39 7.84 -22.15 6.81
N GLY A 40 6.92 -21.18 6.76
CA GLY A 40 6.37 -20.67 5.52
C GLY A 40 5.27 -19.64 5.72
N ASP A 41 5.00 -18.86 4.68
CA ASP A 41 4.03 -17.75 4.69
C ASP A 41 2.56 -18.20 4.51
N SER A 42 2.34 -19.51 4.41
CA SER A 42 1.03 -20.13 4.14
C SER A 42 0.68 -21.20 5.18
N PRO A 43 0.67 -20.84 6.49
CA PRO A 43 0.39 -21.78 7.57
C PRO A 43 -1.03 -22.35 7.49
N LYS A 44 -1.16 -23.66 7.72
CA LYS A 44 -2.43 -24.41 7.66
C LYS A 44 -3.40 -24.01 8.76
N CYS A 45 -2.90 -23.60 9.92
CA CYS A 45 -3.71 -23.13 11.04
C CYS A 45 -4.41 -21.78 10.81
N VAL A 46 -4.04 -21.03 9.75
CA VAL A 46 -4.60 -19.72 9.45
C VAL A 46 -5.59 -19.80 8.30
N ASP A 47 -6.71 -19.08 8.40
CA ASP A 47 -7.66 -18.96 7.31
C ASP A 47 -7.00 -18.41 6.03
N PRO A 48 -7.24 -18.98 4.84
CA PRO A 48 -6.60 -18.53 3.61
C PRO A 48 -6.81 -17.05 3.27
N ILE A 49 -7.97 -16.47 3.60
CA ILE A 49 -8.25 -15.05 3.38
C ILE A 49 -7.48 -14.18 4.36
N LEU A 50 -7.41 -14.58 5.63
CA LEU A 50 -6.60 -13.87 6.63
C LEU A 50 -5.11 -13.95 6.29
N ALA A 51 -4.63 -15.11 5.83
CA ALA A 51 -3.25 -15.28 5.39
C ALA A 51 -2.93 -14.37 4.19
N GLN A 52 -3.82 -14.33 3.19
CA GLN A 52 -3.64 -13.45 2.04
C GLN A 52 -3.64 -11.96 2.43
N PHE A 53 -4.61 -11.54 3.26
CA PHE A 53 -4.68 -10.16 3.73
C PHE A 53 -3.43 -9.79 4.54
N GLY A 54 -3.03 -10.66 5.47
CA GLY A 54 -1.85 -10.45 6.31
C GLY A 54 -0.55 -10.33 5.51
N ARG A 55 -0.35 -11.19 4.49
CA ARG A 55 0.82 -11.08 3.59
C ARG A 55 0.80 -9.79 2.78
N SER A 56 -0.33 -9.48 2.13
CA SER A 56 -0.44 -8.24 1.35
C SER A 56 -0.24 -6.99 2.21
N TRP A 57 -0.71 -7.00 3.46
CA TRP A 57 -0.48 -5.91 4.39
C TRP A 57 0.98 -5.84 4.83
N ASN A 58 1.58 -6.97 5.24
CA ASN A 58 2.99 -7.09 5.59
C ASN A 58 3.90 -6.47 4.52
N ASP A 59 3.71 -6.89 3.27
CA ASP A 59 4.56 -6.48 2.16
C ASP A 59 4.29 -5.05 1.68
N GLY A 60 3.09 -4.53 1.94
CA GLY A 60 2.70 -3.16 1.65
C GLY A 60 3.17 -2.12 2.68
N MET A 61 3.75 -2.54 3.81
CA MET A 61 4.26 -1.62 4.82
C MET A 61 5.53 -0.91 4.35
N ARG A 62 5.62 0.40 4.64
CA ARG A 62 6.70 1.28 4.16
C ARG A 62 8.06 0.98 4.78
N SER A 63 8.07 0.45 5.99
CA SER A 63 9.27 0.10 6.74
C SER A 63 9.02 -1.07 7.68
N ASP A 64 10.11 -1.69 8.13
CA ASP A 64 10.10 -2.75 9.13
C ASP A 64 9.59 -2.23 10.48
N ASP A 65 9.88 -0.97 10.83
CA ASP A 65 9.39 -0.32 12.04
C ASP A 65 7.85 -0.22 12.05
N GLU A 66 7.25 0.22 10.95
CA GLU A 66 5.78 0.25 10.87
C GLU A 66 5.23 -1.18 10.86
N ARG A 67 5.91 -2.13 10.21
CA ARG A 67 5.48 -3.53 10.15
C ARG A 67 5.44 -4.21 11.51
N ALA A 68 6.25 -3.76 12.47
CA ALA A 68 6.24 -4.27 13.85
C ALA A 68 4.85 -4.21 14.50
N GLN A 69 3.97 -3.29 14.09
CA GLN A 69 2.59 -3.22 14.59
C GLN A 69 1.76 -4.48 14.32
N LEU A 70 2.14 -5.28 13.32
CA LEU A 70 1.43 -6.51 12.95
C LEU A 70 1.70 -7.66 13.94
N LYS A 71 2.72 -7.55 14.81
CA LYS A 71 3.08 -8.60 15.79
C LYS A 71 1.93 -8.97 16.71
N VAL A 72 1.01 -8.03 16.98
CA VAL A 72 -0.20 -8.26 17.77
C VAL A 72 -1.09 -9.38 17.23
N TYR A 73 -0.98 -9.71 15.93
CA TYR A 73 -1.78 -10.74 15.29
C TYR A 73 -1.15 -12.13 15.33
N ILE A 74 0.14 -12.26 15.69
CA ILE A 74 0.86 -13.55 15.69
C ILE A 74 0.15 -14.57 16.58
N THR A 75 -0.34 -14.14 17.75
CA THR A 75 -1.03 -15.00 18.71
C THR A 75 -2.52 -15.17 18.41
N ARG A 76 -3.09 -14.34 17.53
CA ARG A 76 -4.52 -14.33 17.20
C ARG A 76 -4.88 -15.12 15.94
N LEU A 77 -3.94 -15.30 15.02
CA LEU A 77 -4.14 -15.99 13.75
C LEU A 77 -4.21 -17.52 13.83
N PRO A 78 -3.47 -18.21 14.72
CA PRO A 78 -3.57 -19.66 14.84
C PRO A 78 -5.00 -20.13 15.17
N GLY A 79 -5.48 -21.15 14.46
CA GLY A 79 -6.81 -21.73 14.67
C GLY A 79 -7.95 -20.96 14.01
N THR A 80 -7.65 -19.93 13.20
CA THR A 80 -8.67 -19.20 12.44
C THR A 80 -9.19 -19.98 11.25
N ASN A 81 -8.45 -20.97 10.74
CA ASN A 81 -8.91 -21.84 9.67
C ASN A 81 -10.03 -22.79 10.15
N LYS A 82 -11.29 -22.39 9.95
CA LYS A 82 -12.48 -23.14 10.39
C LYS A 82 -13.38 -23.57 9.22
N GLY A 83 -12.84 -23.57 8.00
CA GLY A 83 -13.53 -24.05 6.81
C GLY A 83 -14.01 -22.96 5.85
N PRO A 84 -14.55 -23.37 4.68
CA PRO A 84 -14.74 -22.50 3.53
C PRO A 84 -15.84 -21.46 3.72
N ASP A 85 -16.90 -21.76 4.49
CA ASP A 85 -18.02 -20.83 4.68
C ASP A 85 -17.58 -19.58 5.46
N LEU A 86 -16.81 -19.78 6.54
CA LEU A 86 -16.24 -18.67 7.31
C LEU A 86 -15.17 -17.92 6.52
N SER A 87 -14.35 -18.64 5.73
CA SER A 87 -13.39 -18.00 4.84
C SER A 87 -14.08 -17.12 3.79
N GLN A 88 -15.19 -17.59 3.20
CA GLN A 88 -16.00 -16.79 2.28
C GLN A 88 -16.58 -15.54 2.95
N LYS A 89 -17.12 -15.67 4.17
CA LYS A 89 -17.62 -14.52 4.96
C LYS A 89 -16.54 -13.46 5.15
N ARG A 90 -15.33 -13.87 5.55
CA ARG A 90 -14.16 -12.97 5.69
C ARG A 90 -13.78 -12.33 4.35
N GLY A 91 -13.85 -13.10 3.26
CA GLY A 91 -13.61 -12.58 1.91
C GLY A 91 -14.55 -11.43 1.55
N TRP A 92 -15.85 -11.55 1.89
CA TRP A 92 -16.80 -10.46 1.69
C TRP A 92 -16.55 -9.27 2.61
N MET A 93 -16.15 -9.49 3.86
CA MET A 93 -15.72 -8.38 4.75
C MET A 93 -14.53 -7.61 4.15
N ALA A 94 -13.55 -8.30 3.60
CA ALA A 94 -12.40 -7.69 2.94
C ALA A 94 -12.81 -6.93 1.66
N MET A 95 -13.69 -7.52 0.84
CA MET A 95 -14.21 -6.89 -0.37
C MET A 95 -15.00 -5.60 -0.06
N ASP A 96 -15.87 -5.66 0.94
CA ASP A 96 -16.66 -4.52 1.41
C ASP A 96 -15.76 -3.36 1.84
N TRP A 97 -14.77 -3.64 2.69
CA TRP A 97 -13.80 -2.64 3.14
C TRP A 97 -12.96 -2.09 1.98
N LEU A 98 -12.52 -2.94 1.06
CA LEU A 98 -11.73 -2.53 -0.10
C LEU A 98 -12.49 -1.50 -0.95
N ILE A 99 -13.79 -1.71 -1.15
CA ILE A 99 -14.64 -0.84 -1.96
C ILE A 99 -15.03 0.43 -1.21
N ARG A 100 -15.68 0.29 -0.04
CA ARG A 100 -16.37 1.39 0.63
C ARG A 100 -15.44 2.24 1.50
N THR A 101 -14.29 1.68 1.90
CA THR A 101 -13.31 2.37 2.75
C THR A 101 -12.03 2.66 1.99
N TYR A 102 -11.32 1.63 1.52
CA TYR A 102 -9.98 1.78 0.95
C TYR A 102 -9.99 2.57 -0.37
N ALA A 103 -10.72 2.10 -1.37
CA ALA A 103 -10.80 2.78 -2.66
C ALA A 103 -11.41 4.19 -2.52
N ALA A 104 -12.47 4.33 -1.71
CA ALA A 104 -13.11 5.61 -1.48
C ALA A 104 -12.17 6.64 -0.83
N ALA A 105 -11.32 6.25 0.13
CA ALA A 105 -10.37 7.15 0.76
C ALA A 105 -9.35 7.71 -0.25
N TRP A 106 -8.81 6.85 -1.12
CA TRP A 106 -7.88 7.30 -2.15
C TRP A 106 -8.51 8.19 -3.21
N LEU A 107 -9.74 7.87 -3.65
CA LEU A 107 -10.47 8.70 -4.61
C LEU A 107 -10.76 10.10 -4.04
N ALA A 108 -11.04 10.21 -2.75
CA ALA A 108 -11.36 11.48 -2.10
C ALA A 108 -10.20 12.50 -2.11
N LEU A 109 -8.95 12.05 -2.32
CA LEU A 109 -7.79 12.94 -2.42
C LEU A 109 -7.78 13.80 -3.69
N ASN A 110 -8.50 13.38 -4.73
CA ASN A 110 -8.68 14.16 -5.95
C ASN A 110 -10.07 14.82 -5.94
N PRO A 111 -10.17 16.17 -5.90
CA PRO A 111 -11.45 16.86 -5.93
C PRO A 111 -12.36 16.47 -7.09
N GLY A 112 -11.78 16.16 -8.26
CA GLY A 112 -12.53 15.68 -9.43
C GLY A 112 -13.12 14.28 -9.27
N LEU A 113 -12.62 13.49 -8.31
CA LEU A 113 -13.07 12.11 -8.02
C LEU A 113 -13.82 12.00 -6.68
N ALA A 114 -13.94 13.08 -5.91
CA ALA A 114 -14.60 13.05 -4.60
C ALA A 114 -16.04 12.53 -4.67
N HIS A 115 -16.78 12.86 -5.72
CA HIS A 115 -18.13 12.35 -5.94
C HIS A 115 -18.18 10.82 -6.11
N HIS A 116 -17.15 10.20 -6.71
CA HIS A 116 -17.02 8.74 -6.77
C HIS A 116 -16.74 8.16 -5.39
N ALA A 117 -15.86 8.78 -4.61
CA ALA A 117 -15.60 8.35 -3.24
C ALA A 117 -16.90 8.33 -2.40
N ASP A 118 -17.70 9.38 -2.48
CA ASP A 118 -18.98 9.46 -1.77
C ASP A 118 -19.98 8.43 -2.29
N ALA A 119 -20.02 8.22 -3.60
CA ALA A 119 -20.86 7.20 -4.21
C ALA A 119 -20.50 5.77 -3.76
N LEU A 120 -19.21 5.48 -3.53
CA LEU A 120 -18.74 4.19 -3.00
C LEU A 120 -19.03 4.04 -1.51
N LYS A 121 -18.81 5.08 -0.68
CA LYS A 121 -19.16 5.07 0.75
C LYS A 121 -20.65 4.84 0.99
N ALA A 122 -21.50 5.41 0.12
CA ALA A 122 -22.95 5.30 0.21
C ALA A 122 -23.51 3.95 -0.29
N LEU A 123 -22.67 3.03 -0.78
CA LEU A 123 -23.11 1.69 -1.14
C LEU A 123 -23.63 0.93 0.09
N PRO A 124 -24.69 0.11 -0.07
CA PRO A 124 -25.01 -0.93 0.90
C PRO A 124 -23.79 -1.85 1.15
N PRO A 125 -23.70 -2.51 2.32
CA PRO A 125 -22.64 -3.49 2.58
C PRO A 125 -22.57 -4.56 1.48
N ILE A 126 -21.35 -4.86 1.02
CA ILE A 126 -21.09 -5.87 -0.02
C ILE A 126 -20.86 -7.22 0.66
N VAL A 127 -21.92 -8.00 0.82
CA VAL A 127 -21.86 -9.29 1.55
C VAL A 127 -22.01 -10.51 0.64
N CYS A 128 -22.31 -10.30 -0.65
CA CYS A 128 -22.38 -11.36 -1.64
C CYS A 128 -22.14 -10.86 -3.07
N VAL A 129 -22.16 -11.80 -4.02
CA VAL A 129 -21.99 -11.51 -5.45
C VAL A 129 -23.09 -10.59 -6.00
N ALA A 130 -24.32 -10.70 -5.49
CA ALA A 130 -25.42 -9.86 -5.96
C ALA A 130 -25.19 -8.38 -5.59
N ASP A 131 -24.72 -8.10 -4.37
CA ASP A 131 -24.38 -6.75 -3.92
C ASP A 131 -23.23 -6.17 -4.76
N LEU A 132 -22.20 -6.98 -5.02
CA LEU A 132 -21.08 -6.57 -5.86
C LEU A 132 -21.53 -6.23 -7.29
N ARG A 133 -22.40 -7.05 -7.88
CA ARG A 133 -22.98 -6.78 -9.20
C ARG A 133 -23.80 -5.50 -9.21
N ALA A 134 -24.56 -5.23 -8.14
CA ALA A 134 -25.31 -3.98 -7.99
C ALA A 134 -24.39 -2.76 -7.85
N ALA A 135 -23.22 -2.92 -7.21
CA ALA A 135 -22.20 -1.87 -7.08
C ALA A 135 -21.37 -1.65 -8.36
N GLN A 136 -21.30 -2.66 -9.25
CA GLN A 136 -20.42 -2.68 -10.42
C GLN A 136 -20.49 -1.42 -11.30
N PRO A 137 -21.67 -0.85 -11.65
CA PRO A 137 -21.72 0.35 -12.49
C PRO A 137 -21.02 1.55 -11.87
N LYS A 138 -21.08 1.71 -10.54
CA LYS A 138 -20.38 2.77 -9.81
C LYS A 138 -18.88 2.52 -9.75
N LEU A 139 -18.47 1.26 -9.56
CA LEU A 139 -17.05 0.86 -9.59
C LEU A 139 -16.43 1.11 -10.96
N ASP A 140 -17.14 0.78 -12.04
CA ASP A 140 -16.67 0.99 -13.41
C ASP A 140 -16.53 2.49 -13.73
N ALA A 141 -17.50 3.31 -13.30
CA ALA A 141 -17.41 4.76 -13.45
C ALA A 141 -16.21 5.35 -12.70
N ALA A 142 -16.04 4.98 -11.42
CA ALA A 142 -14.91 5.42 -10.61
C ALA A 142 -13.57 5.01 -11.24
N LYS A 143 -13.47 3.78 -11.74
CA LYS A 143 -12.26 3.26 -12.40
C LYS A 143 -11.91 4.04 -13.66
N ARG A 144 -12.90 4.29 -14.54
CA ARG A 144 -12.68 5.05 -15.79
C ARG A 144 -12.21 6.47 -15.49
N ASP A 145 -12.88 7.16 -14.59
CA ASP A 145 -12.58 8.57 -14.32
C ASP A 145 -11.26 8.72 -13.55
N ALA A 146 -10.94 7.77 -12.66
CA ALA A 146 -9.62 7.72 -12.01
C ALA A 146 -8.49 7.48 -13.03
N ALA A 147 -8.71 6.61 -14.03
CA ALA A 147 -7.74 6.38 -15.10
C ALA A 147 -7.55 7.65 -15.96
N ALA A 148 -8.65 8.34 -16.29
CA ALA A 148 -8.59 9.60 -17.03
C ALA A 148 -7.86 10.70 -16.24
N ALA A 149 -8.15 10.84 -14.94
CA ALA A 149 -7.47 11.79 -14.05
C ALA A 149 -5.96 11.49 -13.94
N ARG A 150 -5.58 10.20 -13.89
CA ARG A 150 -4.18 9.79 -13.89
C ARG A 150 -3.49 10.14 -15.22
N ALA A 151 -4.15 9.89 -16.35
CA ALA A 151 -3.60 10.25 -17.66
C ALA A 151 -3.39 11.76 -17.78
N ALA A 152 -4.39 12.57 -17.41
CA ALA A 152 -4.28 14.03 -17.42
C ALA A 152 -3.16 14.55 -16.51
N ALA A 153 -3.00 13.96 -15.32
CA ALA A 153 -1.90 14.32 -14.42
C ALA A 153 -0.52 13.96 -15.00
N TRP A 154 -0.43 12.83 -15.72
CA TRP A 154 0.79 12.40 -16.39
C TRP A 154 1.16 13.33 -17.56
N ASP A 155 0.17 13.69 -18.39
CA ASP A 155 0.37 14.62 -19.51
C ASP A 155 0.82 16.00 -19.00
N ALA A 156 0.17 16.52 -17.95
CA ALA A 156 0.58 17.78 -17.32
C ALA A 156 2.00 17.73 -16.75
N ALA A 157 2.40 16.61 -16.14
CA ALA A 157 3.76 16.42 -15.65
C ALA A 157 4.79 16.39 -16.79
N TRP A 158 4.45 15.76 -17.92
CA TRP A 158 5.28 15.73 -19.12
C TRP A 158 5.44 17.10 -19.77
N ASP A 159 4.36 17.88 -19.87
CA ASP A 159 4.41 19.23 -20.41
C ASP A 159 5.25 20.16 -19.51
N ALA A 160 5.10 20.04 -18.19
CA ALA A 160 5.92 20.78 -17.22
C ALA A 160 7.41 20.40 -17.33
N ALA A 161 7.72 19.10 -17.42
CA ALA A 161 9.10 18.63 -17.60
C ALA A 161 9.70 19.11 -18.93
N ARG A 162 8.91 19.12 -20.02
CA ARG A 162 9.33 19.64 -21.31
C ARG A 162 9.62 21.13 -21.24
N ALA A 163 8.75 21.93 -20.60
CA ALA A 163 8.96 23.35 -20.43
C ALA A 163 10.25 23.64 -19.64
N ALA A 164 10.45 22.96 -18.51
CA ALA A 164 11.67 23.09 -17.71
C ALA A 164 12.94 22.69 -18.49
N ALA A 165 12.87 21.65 -19.32
CA ALA A 165 14.00 21.24 -20.16
C ALA A 165 14.31 22.29 -21.25
N TRP A 166 13.28 22.93 -21.82
CA TRP A 166 13.46 24.04 -22.76
C TRP A 166 14.10 25.25 -22.09
N ASP A 167 13.64 25.64 -20.91
CA ASP A 167 14.21 26.75 -20.14
C ASP A 167 15.68 26.47 -19.79
N ALA A 168 15.98 25.26 -19.30
CA ALA A 168 17.34 24.85 -18.98
C ALA A 168 18.26 24.79 -20.21
N ALA A 169 17.75 24.33 -21.36
CA ALA A 169 18.50 24.34 -22.61
C ALA A 169 18.79 25.77 -23.09
N TRP A 170 17.82 26.68 -22.92
CA TRP A 170 17.98 28.10 -23.25
C TRP A 170 19.03 28.78 -22.35
N ASP A 171 18.95 28.55 -21.04
CA ASP A 171 19.92 29.02 -20.06
C ASP A 171 21.31 28.45 -20.33
N ALA A 172 21.42 27.15 -20.62
CA ALA A 172 22.69 26.52 -20.97
C ALA A 172 23.28 27.05 -22.28
N ALA A 173 22.45 27.37 -23.28
CA ALA A 173 22.92 28.01 -24.52
C ALA A 173 23.46 29.42 -24.25
N TRP A 174 22.79 30.21 -23.40
CA TRP A 174 23.26 31.51 -22.95
C TRP A 174 24.53 31.42 -22.09
N ASP A 175 24.61 30.43 -21.21
CA ASP A 175 25.76 30.16 -20.38
C ASP A 175 26.93 29.65 -21.20
N ALA A 176 26.73 28.82 -22.22
CA ALA A 176 27.77 28.41 -23.17
C ALA A 176 28.27 29.61 -24.00
N ALA A 177 27.36 30.50 -24.43
CA ALA A 177 27.76 31.75 -25.07
C ALA A 177 28.59 32.65 -24.14
N ARG A 178 28.34 32.61 -22.82
CA ARG A 178 29.11 33.33 -21.79
C ARG A 178 30.39 32.59 -21.36
N ALA A 179 30.39 31.27 -21.31
CA ALA A 179 31.49 30.40 -20.88
C ALA A 179 32.50 30.14 -22.00
N ALA A 180 32.11 30.30 -23.27
CA ALA A 180 33.05 30.58 -24.35
C ALA A 180 33.95 31.80 -24.06
N ALA A 181 33.64 32.58 -23.01
CA ALA A 181 34.55 33.57 -22.43
C ALA A 181 35.33 33.10 -21.18
N ARG A 182 34.92 32.05 -20.41
CA ARG A 182 35.62 31.44 -19.24
C ARG A 182 35.12 30.01 -18.90
N ASP A 183 36.01 29.01 -18.83
CA ASP A 183 35.79 27.59 -18.44
C ASP A 183 35.72 27.37 -16.90
N ALA A 184 35.25 26.26 -16.26
CA ALA A 184 34.30 25.15 -16.53
C ALA A 184 34.05 24.38 -15.19
N ALA A 185 32.80 24.19 -14.71
CA ALA A 185 32.44 23.39 -13.51
C ALA A 185 30.92 23.02 -13.39
N GLY A 186 30.19 22.81 -14.49
CA GLY A 186 28.71 22.82 -14.46
C GLY A 186 27.96 21.47 -14.32
N ASP A 187 28.54 20.35 -14.74
CA ASP A 187 27.74 19.13 -14.99
C ASP A 187 27.39 18.34 -13.72
N ALA A 188 28.34 18.11 -12.82
CA ALA A 188 28.10 17.36 -11.57
C ALA A 188 27.11 18.06 -10.61
N ALA A 189 27.01 19.40 -10.68
CA ALA A 189 26.07 20.16 -9.87
C ALA A 189 24.61 19.98 -10.33
N ARG A 190 24.39 19.73 -11.63
CA ARG A 190 23.05 19.55 -12.20
C ARG A 190 22.43 18.21 -11.81
N ASP A 191 23.20 17.13 -11.87
CA ASP A 191 22.71 15.79 -11.50
C ASP A 191 22.32 15.73 -10.01
N ALA A 192 23.18 16.27 -9.14
CA ALA A 192 22.90 16.33 -7.70
C ALA A 192 21.66 17.20 -7.36
N ALA A 193 21.45 18.31 -8.09
CA ALA A 193 20.26 19.14 -7.92
C ALA A 193 18.98 18.41 -8.38
N GLY A 194 19.06 17.62 -9.45
CA GLY A 194 17.96 16.79 -9.95
C GLY A 194 17.52 15.73 -8.94
N ASP A 195 18.48 14.99 -8.37
CA ASP A 195 18.20 13.97 -7.34
C ASP A 195 17.59 14.59 -6.08
N ALA A 196 18.10 15.75 -5.64
CA ALA A 196 17.56 16.47 -4.48
C ALA A 196 16.13 16.96 -4.74
N ALA A 197 15.84 17.49 -5.93
CA ALA A 197 14.49 17.92 -6.30
C ALA A 197 13.50 16.75 -6.34
N LEU A 198 13.92 15.60 -6.88
CA LEU A 198 13.10 14.39 -6.91
C LEU A 198 12.83 13.87 -5.48
N ALA A 199 13.85 13.85 -4.62
CA ALA A 199 13.70 13.46 -3.22
C ALA A 199 12.73 14.39 -2.48
N ALA A 200 12.84 15.71 -2.67
CA ALA A 200 11.93 16.69 -2.09
C ALA A 200 10.49 16.53 -2.58
N ALA A 201 10.30 16.29 -3.88
CA ALA A 201 8.97 16.04 -4.45
C ALA A 201 8.32 14.76 -3.89
N ARG A 202 9.11 13.68 -3.74
CA ARG A 202 8.65 12.43 -3.10
C ARG A 202 8.30 12.65 -1.63
N ALA A 203 9.13 13.37 -0.88
CA ALA A 203 8.86 13.69 0.53
C ALA A 203 7.58 14.52 0.71
N ALA A 204 7.37 15.52 -0.16
CA ALA A 204 6.15 16.32 -0.17
C ALA A 204 4.91 15.47 -0.50
N ALA A 205 5.02 14.54 -1.46
CA ALA A 205 3.95 13.61 -1.78
C ALA A 205 3.64 12.68 -0.59
N CYS A 206 4.65 12.06 0.03
CA CYS A 206 4.48 11.24 1.23
C CYS A 206 3.76 12.01 2.34
N THR A 207 4.20 13.24 2.61
CA THR A 207 3.58 14.12 3.62
C THR A 207 2.11 14.38 3.32
N LYS A 208 1.76 14.61 2.04
CA LYS A 208 0.38 14.85 1.62
C LYS A 208 -0.51 13.61 1.75
N LEU A 209 0.03 12.41 1.55
CA LEU A 209 -0.71 11.15 1.63
C LEU A 209 -0.81 10.61 3.07
N GLU A 210 0.08 11.05 3.97
CA GLU A 210 0.21 10.53 5.34
C GLU A 210 -1.12 10.42 6.11
N PRO A 211 -2.01 11.43 6.14
CA PRO A 211 -3.25 11.31 6.90
C PRO A 211 -4.16 10.19 6.39
N THR A 212 -4.20 9.98 5.07
CA THR A 212 -4.97 8.90 4.45
C THR A 212 -4.34 7.54 4.72
N VAL A 213 -3.01 7.45 4.70
CA VAL A 213 -2.29 6.23 5.08
C VAL A 213 -2.63 5.85 6.52
N GLN A 214 -2.51 6.77 7.48
CA GLN A 214 -2.80 6.52 8.89
C GLN A 214 -4.26 6.12 9.12
N GLN A 215 -5.21 6.82 8.48
CA GLN A 215 -6.63 6.44 8.52
C GLN A 215 -6.84 5.01 8.01
N LEU A 216 -6.21 4.65 6.89
CA LEU A 216 -6.37 3.32 6.30
C LEU A 216 -5.70 2.23 7.14
N GLN A 217 -4.54 2.50 7.75
CA GLN A 217 -3.90 1.59 8.71
C GLN A 217 -4.82 1.30 9.91
N ALA A 218 -5.39 2.34 10.53
CA ALA A 218 -6.35 2.16 11.61
C ALA A 218 -7.58 1.34 11.17
N SER A 219 -8.09 1.59 9.96
CA SER A 219 -9.23 0.83 9.43
C SER A 219 -8.87 -0.62 9.07
N ALA A 220 -7.63 -0.88 8.66
CA ALA A 220 -7.13 -2.24 8.39
C ALA A 220 -6.99 -3.03 9.69
N HIS A 221 -6.53 -2.39 10.78
CA HIS A 221 -6.52 -3.00 12.11
C HIS A 221 -7.91 -3.39 12.61
N ASP A 222 -8.89 -2.50 12.45
CA ASP A 222 -10.30 -2.78 12.76
C ASP A 222 -10.82 -3.97 11.95
N LEU A 223 -10.68 -3.91 10.62
CA LEU A 223 -11.14 -4.96 9.73
C LEU A 223 -10.50 -6.31 10.07
N PHE A 224 -9.17 -6.36 10.19
CA PHE A 224 -8.44 -7.60 10.41
C PHE A 224 -8.83 -8.24 11.74
N SER A 225 -9.01 -7.42 12.79
CA SER A 225 -9.53 -7.89 14.08
C SER A 225 -10.95 -8.47 13.93
N ARG A 226 -11.87 -7.76 13.28
CA ARG A 226 -13.24 -8.27 13.06
C ARG A 226 -13.28 -9.55 12.22
N MET A 227 -12.38 -9.70 11.24
CA MET A 227 -12.30 -10.93 10.44
C MET A 227 -11.76 -12.10 11.28
N ILE A 228 -10.79 -11.87 12.15
CA ILE A 228 -10.27 -12.88 13.08
C ILE A 228 -11.38 -13.34 14.03
N ASP A 229 -12.11 -12.39 14.61
CA ASP A 229 -13.15 -12.63 15.62
C ASP A 229 -14.49 -13.10 15.02
N ALA A 230 -14.58 -13.18 13.69
CA ALA A 230 -15.76 -13.68 13.01
C ALA A 230 -15.96 -15.19 13.28
N GLU A 231 -17.21 -15.55 13.56
CA GLU A 231 -17.70 -16.94 13.72
C GLU A 231 -18.61 -17.35 12.57
#